data_AF-X8GNA3-F1
#
_entry.id   AF-X8GNA3-F1
#
_cell.length_a   1.000
_cell.length_b   1.000
_cell.length_c   1.000
_cell.angle_alpha   90.00
_cell.angle_beta   90.00
_cell.angle_gamma   90.00
#
_symmetry.space_group_name_H-M   'P 1'
#
loop_
_entity.id
_entity.type
_entity.pdbx_description
1 polymer ?
#
loop_
_entity_poly.entity_id
_entity_poly.type
_entity_poly.pdbx_seq_one_letter_code
_entity_poly.pdbx_strand_id
1 'polypeptide(L)'
;MGVLEEIETNISRAIDSATDNADAAIEVAKKAATGAIHVTDGAVSKAGEIAKKYKLDEAAASAAKSVGQMVEEVSKKYPLAGRAVELGRSAMDVAGEVSSDIMESGFNKSDLERDRFMLRGKLAEQGYDCWRQFFTGHNAATGEEKSFFLCFFAINPALGTDSAILGQSEETQSKGIKPSYLMVKAGVWGEDPKQLNRFFPWKKVSMNEGAPFSISADNCFLSETRSLGRVCLRPEEVKAHPEWMSDAGDLIWDLHIDKKIAFNIGYGAGKAMRDQEALQMLWHAEGMKTAYEGRVVYNGQIYMVRPETSFGYADKNWGSDFTRPWIWLASNDLTSKISGDKLSNSAFAIGGGKPRIGNLEVENGLLGAIWHEGEAYQFNFSHVWTLTKTRYKVKVGKDYIRWRLIQETPLSKMYTDIQCPRKDMVQLSYETPGGQIRHDKFWCGGTGTGSIKLYRKSLKKDWKWELVDEIEAAHVGCEYGD
;
A
#
# COMPACT_ATOMS: atom_id res chain seq x y z
N MET A 1 -37.41 -1.66 55.61
CA MET A 1 -36.76 -0.38 55.97
C MET A 1 -35.59 -0.70 56.89
N GLY A 2 -34.39 -0.86 56.32
CA GLY A 2 -33.19 -1.30 57.05
C GLY A 2 -32.08 -1.73 56.11
N VAL A 3 -32.43 -2.25 54.92
CA VAL A 3 -31.47 -2.59 53.85
C VAL A 3 -31.30 -1.43 52.86
N LEU A 4 -32.34 -0.64 52.61
CA LEU A 4 -32.30 0.51 51.69
C LEU A 4 -31.51 1.70 52.26
N GLU A 5 -31.60 2.00 53.55
CA GLU A 5 -30.79 3.06 54.19
C GLU A 5 -29.32 2.65 54.34
N GLU A 6 -29.03 1.36 54.53
CA GLU A 6 -27.66 0.84 54.54
C GLU A 6 -27.03 0.90 53.13
N ILE A 7 -27.84 0.67 52.09
CA ILE A 7 -27.44 0.83 50.68
C ILE A 7 -27.20 2.32 50.35
N GLU A 8 -28.09 3.23 50.73
CA GLU A 8 -27.92 4.67 50.48
C GLU A 8 -26.71 5.24 51.22
N THR A 9 -26.49 4.84 52.48
CA THR A 9 -25.33 5.28 53.27
C THR A 9 -24.02 4.74 52.69
N ASN A 10 -24.00 3.51 52.16
CA ASN A 10 -22.83 2.93 51.52
C ASN A 10 -22.56 3.52 50.11
N ILE A 11 -23.61 3.93 49.39
CA ILE A 11 -23.50 4.61 48.09
C ILE A 11 -22.96 6.03 48.25
N SER A 12 -23.45 6.82 49.22
CA SER A 12 -22.86 8.15 49.49
C SER A 12 -21.41 8.06 49.94
N ARG A 13 -21.05 7.06 50.77
CA ARG A 13 -19.65 6.83 51.19
C ARG A 13 -18.74 6.39 50.03
N ALA A 14 -19.30 5.71 49.03
CA ALA A 14 -18.60 5.28 47.82
C ALA A 14 -18.45 6.41 46.78
N ILE A 15 -19.42 7.33 46.71
CA ILE A 15 -19.34 8.53 45.86
C ILE A 15 -18.29 9.49 46.40
N ASP A 16 -18.23 9.70 47.72
CA ASP A 16 -17.20 10.54 48.34
C ASP A 16 -15.79 9.92 48.28
N SER A 17 -15.68 8.59 48.11
CA SER A 17 -14.39 7.90 47.86
C SER A 17 -14.02 7.77 46.39
N ALA A 18 -14.89 8.17 45.45
CA ALA A 18 -14.71 8.03 44.01
C ALA A 18 -14.20 9.30 43.32
N THR A 19 -13.48 10.16 44.05
CA THR A 19 -12.66 11.21 43.42
C THR A 19 -11.34 10.65 42.86
N ASP A 20 -10.96 9.41 43.23
CA ASP A 20 -9.71 8.79 42.80
C ASP A 20 -9.92 7.35 42.31
N ASN A 21 -10.22 7.15 41.01
CA ASN A 21 -9.68 6.09 40.13
C ASN A 21 -10.61 5.78 38.93
N ALA A 22 -10.05 5.90 37.72
CA ALA A 22 -10.72 5.87 36.41
C ALA A 22 -11.25 4.49 35.94
N ASP A 23 -10.98 3.40 36.65
CA ASP A 23 -11.33 2.06 36.19
C ASP A 23 -12.82 1.70 36.39
N ALA A 24 -13.55 2.42 37.25
CA ALA A 24 -14.99 2.23 37.43
C ALA A 24 -15.84 2.90 36.32
N ALA A 25 -15.34 3.97 35.68
CA ALA A 25 -16.03 4.64 34.57
C ALA A 25 -16.15 3.73 33.34
N ILE A 26 -15.18 2.83 33.15
CA ILE A 26 -15.15 1.84 32.06
C ILE A 26 -16.21 0.75 32.25
N GLU A 27 -16.55 0.40 33.49
CA GLU A 27 -17.54 -0.65 33.77
C GLU A 27 -18.99 -0.12 33.71
N VAL A 28 -19.19 1.16 34.02
CA VAL A 28 -20.46 1.89 33.80
C VAL A 28 -20.78 2.01 32.30
N ALA A 29 -19.78 2.30 31.47
CA ALA A 29 -19.93 2.32 30.01
C ALA A 29 -20.29 0.94 29.43
N LYS A 30 -19.75 -0.16 30.01
CA LYS A 30 -20.10 -1.54 29.62
C LYS A 30 -21.55 -1.88 29.95
N LYS A 31 -22.08 -1.46 31.12
CA LYS A 31 -23.50 -1.70 31.48
C LYS A 31 -24.48 -0.83 30.70
N ALA A 32 -24.08 0.39 30.31
CA ALA A 32 -24.90 1.26 29.45
C ALA A 32 -25.07 0.68 28.03
N ALA A 33 -24.06 0.00 27.49
CA ALA A 33 -24.13 -0.66 26.18
C ALA A 33 -25.09 -1.87 26.16
N THR A 34 -25.21 -2.61 27.27
CA THR A 34 -26.11 -3.77 27.36
C THR A 34 -27.60 -3.39 27.40
N GLY A 35 -27.92 -2.15 27.78
CA GLY A 35 -29.29 -1.63 27.80
C GLY A 35 -29.87 -1.25 26.42
N ALA A 36 -29.03 -1.15 25.38
CA ALA A 36 -29.46 -0.71 24.04
C ALA A 36 -29.78 -1.86 23.06
N ILE A 37 -29.66 -3.13 23.49
CA ILE A 37 -29.74 -4.31 22.61
C ILE A 37 -31.20 -4.78 22.36
N HIS A 38 -32.21 -4.27 23.07
CA HIS A 38 -33.59 -4.77 22.96
C HIS A 38 -34.49 -4.10 21.90
N VAL A 39 -33.95 -3.68 20.75
CA VAL A 39 -34.77 -3.12 19.64
C VAL A 39 -34.58 -3.83 18.29
N THR A 40 -33.68 -4.81 18.16
CA THR A 40 -33.33 -5.41 16.86
C THR A 40 -33.73 -6.87 16.66
N ASP A 41 -34.66 -7.42 17.45
CA ASP A 41 -35.19 -8.78 17.22
C ASP A 41 -36.24 -8.84 16.08
N GLY A 42 -36.86 -7.72 15.71
CA GLY A 42 -37.88 -7.67 14.65
C GLY A 42 -37.35 -7.72 13.21
N ALA A 43 -36.07 -7.35 12.99
CA ALA A 43 -35.49 -7.24 11.65
C ALA A 43 -34.91 -8.58 11.13
N VAL A 44 -34.38 -9.40 12.05
CA VAL A 44 -33.75 -10.70 11.73
C VAL A 44 -34.80 -11.71 11.23
N SER A 45 -36.02 -11.66 11.79
CA SER A 45 -37.12 -12.53 11.35
C SER A 45 -37.56 -12.26 9.90
N LYS A 46 -37.44 -11.01 9.42
CA LYS A 46 -37.91 -10.60 8.09
C LYS A 46 -36.87 -10.89 7.00
N ALA A 47 -35.58 -10.81 7.33
CA ALA A 47 -34.49 -11.20 6.43
C ALA A 47 -34.46 -12.71 6.18
N GLY A 48 -34.78 -13.52 7.20
CA GLY A 48 -34.88 -14.98 7.08
C GLY A 48 -35.99 -15.45 6.13
N GLU A 49 -37.11 -14.73 6.06
CA GLU A 49 -38.22 -15.04 5.13
C GLU A 49 -37.90 -14.65 3.68
N ILE A 50 -37.11 -13.58 3.48
CA ILE A 50 -36.68 -13.13 2.15
C ILE A 50 -35.64 -14.09 1.55
N ALA A 51 -34.69 -14.59 2.34
CA ALA A 51 -33.68 -15.55 1.88
C ALA A 51 -34.29 -16.88 1.41
N LYS A 52 -35.36 -17.36 2.08
CA LYS A 52 -36.12 -18.54 1.65
C LYS A 52 -36.87 -18.35 0.33
N LYS A 53 -37.21 -17.10 -0.03
CA LYS A 53 -38.00 -16.76 -1.21
C LYS A 53 -37.20 -16.82 -2.52
N TYR A 54 -35.87 -16.67 -2.49
CA TYR A 54 -35.05 -16.45 -3.69
C TYR A 54 -34.02 -17.54 -4.04
N LYS A 55 -33.96 -18.67 -3.31
CA LYS A 55 -33.09 -19.84 -3.61
C LYS A 55 -31.67 -19.47 -4.08
N LEU A 56 -30.93 -18.70 -3.29
CA LEU A 56 -29.51 -18.42 -3.56
C LEU A 56 -28.66 -19.63 -3.13
N ASP A 57 -27.83 -20.10 -4.07
CA ASP A 57 -27.41 -21.49 -4.26
C ASP A 57 -26.45 -22.11 -3.21
N GLU A 58 -26.54 -23.44 -3.10
CA GLU A 58 -25.83 -24.35 -2.18
C GLU A 58 -24.29 -24.21 -2.17
N ALA A 59 -23.68 -23.55 -3.16
CA ALA A 59 -22.24 -23.33 -3.26
C ALA A 59 -21.72 -22.33 -2.21
N ALA A 60 -22.45 -21.25 -1.93
CA ALA A 60 -22.08 -20.26 -0.92
C ALA A 60 -22.23 -20.84 0.50
N ALA A 61 -23.28 -21.63 0.72
CA ALA A 61 -23.49 -22.34 1.98
C ALA A 61 -22.42 -23.41 2.24
N SER A 62 -21.94 -24.09 1.19
CA SER A 62 -20.87 -25.08 1.29
C SER A 62 -19.51 -24.43 1.62
N ALA A 63 -19.20 -23.29 0.98
CA ALA A 63 -17.99 -22.51 1.28
C ALA A 63 -17.98 -21.97 2.72
N ALA A 64 -19.11 -21.41 3.19
CA ALA A 64 -19.26 -20.94 4.56
C ALA A 64 -19.13 -22.07 5.59
N LYS A 65 -19.66 -23.26 5.27
CA LYS A 65 -19.55 -24.45 6.11
C LYS A 65 -18.12 -24.99 6.19
N SER A 66 -17.39 -25.00 5.08
CA SER A 66 -15.98 -25.40 5.06
C SER A 66 -15.06 -24.42 5.80
N VAL A 67 -15.32 -23.11 5.71
CA VAL A 67 -14.62 -22.10 6.51
C VAL A 67 -14.93 -22.26 8.00
N GLY A 68 -16.20 -22.52 8.36
CA GLY A 68 -16.60 -22.81 9.73
C GLY A 68 -15.91 -24.03 10.33
N GLN A 69 -15.83 -25.13 9.58
CA GLN A 69 -15.14 -26.36 10.00
C GLN A 69 -13.63 -26.16 10.17
N MET A 70 -13.02 -25.37 9.27
CA MET A 70 -11.60 -25.01 9.36
C MET A 70 -11.29 -24.19 10.61
N VAL A 71 -12.15 -23.21 10.92
CA VAL A 71 -12.03 -22.37 12.12
C VAL A 71 -12.16 -23.23 13.37
N GLU A 72 -13.05 -24.22 13.37
CA GLU A 72 -13.22 -25.16 14.48
C GLU A 72 -11.99 -26.07 14.68
N GLU A 73 -11.40 -26.58 13.60
CA GLU A 73 -10.17 -27.39 13.65
C GLU A 73 -8.94 -26.56 14.09
N VAL A 74 -8.82 -25.32 13.60
CA VAL A 74 -7.75 -24.39 14.01
C VAL A 74 -7.91 -23.99 15.47
N SER A 75 -9.13 -23.79 15.94
CA SER A 75 -9.43 -23.48 17.35
C SER A 75 -9.14 -24.65 18.29
N LYS A 76 -9.38 -25.89 17.84
CA LYS A 76 -9.02 -27.11 18.59
C LYS A 76 -7.51 -27.33 18.66
N LYS A 77 -6.77 -26.97 17.60
CA LYS A 77 -5.31 -27.22 17.49
C LYS A 77 -4.45 -26.09 18.07
N TYR A 78 -4.95 -24.84 18.06
CA TYR A 78 -4.26 -23.64 18.53
C TYR A 78 -5.23 -22.74 19.31
N PRO A 79 -5.43 -22.99 20.62
CA PRO A 79 -6.50 -22.38 21.42
C PRO A 79 -6.47 -20.84 21.45
N LEU A 80 -5.28 -20.23 21.35
CA LEU A 80 -5.11 -18.78 21.31
C LEU A 80 -5.43 -18.18 19.94
N ALA A 81 -5.18 -18.91 18.85
CA ALA A 81 -5.52 -18.47 17.50
C ALA A 81 -7.01 -18.61 17.23
N GLY A 82 -7.66 -19.67 17.74
CA GLY A 82 -9.12 -19.82 17.68
C GLY A 82 -9.87 -18.68 18.35
N ARG A 83 -9.39 -18.25 19.54
CA ARG A 83 -9.98 -17.13 20.27
C ARG A 83 -9.83 -15.79 19.54
N ALA A 84 -8.72 -15.57 18.83
CA ALA A 84 -8.52 -14.37 18.02
C ALA A 84 -9.42 -14.34 16.78
N VAL A 85 -9.69 -15.50 16.18
CA VAL A 85 -10.64 -15.64 15.05
C VAL A 85 -12.08 -15.42 15.51
N GLU A 86 -12.49 -15.98 16.65
CA GLU A 86 -13.81 -15.71 17.25
C GLU A 86 -13.99 -14.25 17.65
N LEU A 87 -12.97 -13.61 18.23
CA LEU A 87 -13.00 -12.18 18.57
C LEU A 87 -13.08 -11.29 17.32
N GLY A 88 -12.37 -11.66 16.24
CA GLY A 88 -12.47 -10.97 14.95
C GLY A 88 -13.85 -11.13 14.31
N ARG A 89 -14.51 -12.28 14.48
CA ARG A 89 -15.87 -12.53 14.00
C ARG A 89 -16.92 -11.76 14.81
N SER A 90 -16.80 -11.76 16.14
CA SER A 90 -17.66 -10.94 17.00
C SER A 90 -17.48 -9.45 16.74
N ALA A 91 -16.28 -8.98 16.38
CA ALA A 91 -16.08 -7.59 15.96
C ALA A 91 -16.77 -7.28 14.62
N MET A 92 -16.82 -8.25 13.69
CA MET A 92 -17.56 -8.13 12.43
C MET A 92 -19.09 -8.20 12.61
N ASP A 93 -19.57 -8.98 13.58
CA ASP A 93 -21.01 -9.06 13.91
C ASP A 93 -21.51 -7.79 14.63
N VAL A 94 -20.64 -7.09 15.38
CA VAL A 94 -20.94 -5.80 16.03
C VAL A 94 -20.85 -4.62 15.04
N ALA A 95 -20.02 -4.72 14.02
CA ALA A 95 -19.96 -3.78 12.89
C ALA A 95 -20.91 -4.24 11.78
N GLY A 96 -22.22 -4.21 12.05
CA GLY A 96 -23.27 -4.63 11.13
C GLY A 96 -23.28 -3.83 9.83
N GLU A 97 -22.45 -4.23 8.86
CA GLU A 97 -22.56 -3.90 7.42
C GLU A 97 -21.58 -4.68 6.51
N VAL A 98 -20.87 -5.71 6.99
CA VAL A 98 -19.61 -6.15 6.33
C VAL A 98 -19.55 -7.64 5.96
N SER A 99 -20.70 -8.32 5.81
CA SER A 99 -20.72 -9.80 5.71
C SER A 99 -20.93 -10.40 4.31
N SER A 100 -21.45 -9.66 3.32
CA SER A 100 -21.60 -10.16 1.94
C SER A 100 -20.55 -9.62 0.97
N ASP A 101 -20.24 -8.32 1.04
CA ASP A 101 -19.39 -7.65 0.05
C ASP A 101 -17.89 -7.98 0.18
N ILE A 102 -17.44 -8.41 1.37
CA ILE A 102 -16.05 -8.83 1.60
C ILE A 102 -15.73 -10.17 0.91
N MET A 103 -16.73 -11.04 0.73
CA MET A 103 -16.52 -12.32 0.04
C MET A 103 -16.74 -12.22 -1.48
N GLU A 104 -17.44 -11.20 -1.98
CA GLU A 104 -17.79 -11.11 -3.41
C GLU A 104 -16.80 -10.31 -4.30
N SER A 105 -15.89 -9.46 -3.77
CA SER A 105 -14.97 -8.65 -4.62
C SER A 105 -13.46 -8.76 -4.36
N GLY A 106 -13.00 -9.49 -3.34
CA GLY A 106 -11.57 -9.51 -2.97
C GLY A 106 -11.00 -8.12 -2.67
N PHE A 107 -9.66 -7.96 -2.68
CA PHE A 107 -9.01 -6.66 -2.47
C PHE A 107 -9.11 -5.71 -3.68
N ASN A 108 -9.64 -6.16 -4.82
CA ASN A 108 -9.67 -5.39 -6.06
C ASN A 108 -10.85 -4.42 -6.08
N LYS A 109 -10.73 -3.38 -5.24
CA LYS A 109 -11.72 -2.33 -5.09
C LYS A 109 -11.05 -0.97 -5.07
N SER A 110 -11.44 -0.14 -6.04
CA SER A 110 -11.06 1.27 -6.11
C SER A 110 -11.41 2.00 -4.81
N ASP A 111 -10.48 2.81 -4.30
CA ASP A 111 -10.65 3.65 -3.11
C ASP A 111 -9.83 4.94 -3.24
N LEU A 112 -10.33 5.87 -4.04
CA LEU A 112 -9.70 7.17 -4.30
C LEU A 112 -9.51 8.03 -3.04
N GLU A 113 -10.22 7.73 -1.95
CA GLU A 113 -10.01 8.41 -0.67
C GLU A 113 -8.64 8.11 -0.06
N ARG A 114 -7.92 7.10 -0.56
CA ARG A 114 -6.53 6.81 -0.18
C ARG A 114 -5.52 7.57 -1.03
N ASP A 115 -5.90 7.96 -2.25
CA ASP A 115 -5.05 8.72 -3.15
C ASP A 115 -5.13 10.24 -2.88
N ARG A 116 -6.16 10.72 -2.17
CA ARG A 116 -6.31 12.14 -1.76
C ARG A 116 -5.10 12.69 -0.99
N PHE A 117 -4.91 14.00 -0.93
CA PHE A 117 -3.83 14.63 -0.16
C PHE A 117 -3.98 14.40 1.35
N MET A 118 -2.92 13.95 2.03
CA MET A 118 -2.97 13.54 3.45
C MET A 118 -2.24 14.49 4.41
N LEU A 119 -1.44 15.44 3.91
CA LEU A 119 -0.58 16.28 4.76
C LEU A 119 -1.36 17.42 5.43
N ARG A 120 -2.14 17.04 6.44
CA ARG A 120 -2.92 17.93 7.31
C ARG A 120 -2.53 17.69 8.77
N GLY A 121 -2.89 18.62 9.66
CA GLY A 121 -2.56 18.49 11.08
C GLY A 121 -1.06 18.32 11.30
N LYS A 122 -0.65 17.27 12.01
CA LYS A 122 0.77 17.01 12.32
C LYS A 122 1.58 16.65 11.08
N LEU A 123 1.00 15.92 10.14
CA LEU A 123 1.66 15.58 8.87
C LEU A 123 1.92 16.80 7.99
N ALA A 124 1.27 17.94 8.23
CA ALA A 124 1.57 19.17 7.49
C ALA A 124 2.98 19.74 7.81
N GLU A 125 3.57 19.38 8.95
CA GLU A 125 4.91 19.84 9.40
C GLU A 125 5.92 18.70 9.59
N GLN A 126 5.46 17.45 9.53
CA GLN A 126 6.26 16.24 9.73
C GLN A 126 5.65 15.08 8.92
N GLY A 127 5.45 15.28 7.63
CA GLY A 127 4.86 14.27 6.77
C GLY A 127 5.23 14.40 5.29
N TYR A 128 5.04 13.31 4.57
CA TYR A 128 5.18 13.23 3.12
C TYR A 128 4.02 12.46 2.48
N ASP A 129 3.72 12.82 1.23
CA ASP A 129 2.89 12.07 0.28
C ASP A 129 3.75 11.81 -0.97
N CYS A 130 3.82 10.57 -1.48
CA CYS A 130 4.42 10.25 -2.78
C CYS A 130 3.46 9.41 -3.61
N TRP A 131 2.98 10.00 -4.71
CA TRP A 131 2.27 9.28 -5.76
C TRP A 131 3.29 8.80 -6.78
N ARG A 132 3.35 7.49 -7.02
CA ARG A 132 4.33 6.87 -7.93
C ARG A 132 3.63 6.24 -9.11
N GLN A 133 4.28 6.35 -10.26
CA GLN A 133 3.86 5.77 -11.52
C GLN A 133 5.05 5.07 -12.16
N PHE A 134 4.84 3.86 -12.66
CA PHE A 134 5.84 3.08 -13.37
C PHE A 134 5.22 2.54 -14.64
N PHE A 135 5.96 2.57 -15.74
CA PHE A 135 5.48 2.09 -17.04
C PHE A 135 6.64 1.88 -18.03
N THR A 136 6.36 1.18 -19.12
CA THR A 136 7.28 0.94 -20.23
C THR A 136 6.81 1.66 -21.49
N GLY A 137 7.75 2.20 -22.25
CA GLY A 137 7.53 2.77 -23.57
C GLY A 137 8.50 2.21 -24.59
N HIS A 138 8.15 2.33 -25.87
CA HIS A 138 8.95 1.82 -26.99
C HIS A 138 9.45 2.98 -27.82
N ASN A 139 10.75 3.02 -28.09
CA ASN A 139 11.36 4.04 -28.94
C ASN A 139 10.65 4.05 -30.31
N ALA A 140 10.18 5.22 -30.74
CA ALA A 140 9.38 5.38 -31.95
C ALA A 140 10.15 5.03 -33.23
N ALA A 141 11.49 5.13 -33.22
CA ALA A 141 12.34 4.84 -34.36
C ALA A 141 12.88 3.41 -34.34
N THR A 142 13.30 2.89 -33.17
CA THR A 142 13.98 1.59 -33.06
C THR A 142 13.09 0.46 -32.55
N GLY A 143 11.97 0.78 -31.90
CA GLY A 143 11.11 -0.17 -31.20
C GLY A 143 11.66 -0.65 -29.86
N GLU A 144 12.86 -0.23 -29.47
CA GLU A 144 13.50 -0.64 -28.22
C GLU A 144 12.72 -0.18 -26.99
N GLU A 145 12.58 -1.08 -26.03
CA GLU A 145 11.88 -0.81 -24.77
C GLU A 145 12.72 0.02 -23.81
N LYS A 146 12.04 0.89 -23.06
CA LYS A 146 12.60 1.62 -21.92
C LYS A 146 11.54 1.71 -20.84
N SER A 147 11.94 1.41 -19.60
CA SER A 147 11.06 1.55 -18.44
C SER A 147 11.32 2.89 -17.74
N PHE A 148 10.23 3.53 -17.34
CA PHE A 148 10.18 4.88 -16.79
C PHE A 148 9.50 4.88 -15.43
N PHE A 149 9.86 5.87 -14.60
CA PHE A 149 9.16 6.15 -13.36
C PHE A 149 8.90 7.65 -13.19
N LEU A 150 7.80 7.97 -12.51
CA LEU A 150 7.43 9.32 -12.10
C LEU A 150 7.00 9.28 -10.62
N CYS A 151 7.46 10.21 -9.77
CA CYS A 151 6.86 10.48 -8.46
C CYS A 151 6.56 11.98 -8.31
N PHE A 152 5.38 12.27 -7.77
CA PHE A 152 5.06 13.57 -7.19
C PHE A 152 5.20 13.42 -5.68
N PHE A 153 6.23 14.03 -5.10
CA PHE A 153 6.60 13.89 -3.69
C PHE A 153 6.36 15.23 -2.98
N ALA A 154 5.31 15.29 -2.16
CA ALA A 154 5.00 16.44 -1.32
C ALA A 154 5.57 16.24 0.08
N ILE A 155 6.16 17.29 0.66
CA ILE A 155 6.73 17.25 2.00
C ILE A 155 6.47 18.55 2.77
N ASN A 156 6.02 18.39 4.02
CA ASN A 156 5.82 19.45 5.01
C ASN A 156 5.22 20.77 4.47
N PRO A 157 3.99 20.79 3.94
CA PRO A 157 3.36 21.98 3.35
C PRO A 157 3.25 23.19 4.27
N ALA A 158 3.03 22.99 5.58
CA ALA A 158 2.87 24.09 6.52
C ALA A 158 4.17 24.88 6.76
N LEU A 159 5.33 24.32 6.37
CA LEU A 159 6.64 24.96 6.50
C LEU A 159 7.06 25.72 5.23
N GLY A 160 6.19 25.81 4.23
CA GLY A 160 6.50 26.38 2.92
C GLY A 160 6.87 27.87 2.97
N THR A 161 7.84 28.27 2.14
CA THR A 161 8.23 29.68 1.95
C THR A 161 8.09 30.09 0.48
N ASP A 162 8.62 31.27 0.11
CA ASP A 162 8.75 31.69 -1.29
C ASP A 162 9.64 30.78 -2.13
N SER A 163 10.58 30.08 -1.49
CA SER A 163 11.51 29.14 -2.12
C SER A 163 11.33 27.73 -1.56
N ALA A 164 11.67 26.72 -2.36
CA ALA A 164 11.70 25.34 -1.89
C ALA A 164 12.80 25.20 -0.82
N ILE A 165 12.48 24.56 0.30
CA ILE A 165 13.47 24.29 1.36
C ILE A 165 14.01 22.88 1.15
N LEU A 166 15.26 22.78 0.71
CA LEU A 166 15.91 21.49 0.41
C LEU A 166 16.68 20.98 1.61
N GLY A 167 16.34 19.78 2.10
CA GLY A 167 16.94 19.17 3.29
C GLY A 167 18.47 19.00 3.21
N GLN A 168 18.97 18.76 2.00
CA GLN A 168 20.39 18.51 1.72
C GLN A 168 21.20 19.79 1.46
N SER A 169 20.60 20.97 1.52
CA SER A 169 21.38 22.22 1.44
C SER A 169 22.18 22.45 2.72
N GLU A 170 23.39 23.01 2.60
CA GLU A 170 24.29 23.27 3.73
C GLU A 170 23.62 24.14 4.81
N GLU A 171 22.87 25.17 4.40
CA GLU A 171 22.12 26.02 5.31
C GLU A 171 21.05 25.25 6.08
N THR A 172 20.30 24.39 5.41
CA THR A 172 19.21 23.61 6.02
C THR A 172 19.77 22.60 7.01
N GLN A 173 20.85 21.90 6.65
CA GLN A 173 21.52 20.94 7.53
C GLN A 173 22.14 21.61 8.75
N SER A 174 22.88 22.73 8.57
CA SER A 174 23.53 23.43 9.68
C SER A 174 22.56 24.05 10.69
N LYS A 175 21.37 24.44 10.23
CA LYS A 175 20.32 25.04 11.08
C LYS A 175 19.26 24.04 11.56
N GLY A 176 19.32 22.78 11.12
CA GLY A 176 18.31 21.77 11.44
C GLY A 176 16.91 22.14 10.91
N ILE A 177 16.84 22.84 9.77
CA ILE A 177 15.58 23.22 9.14
C ILE A 177 15.00 21.98 8.45
N LYS A 178 13.68 21.80 8.51
CA LYS A 178 13.00 20.69 7.82
C LYS A 178 12.75 21.03 6.34
N PRO A 179 12.84 20.05 5.42
CA PRO A 179 12.53 20.28 4.01
C PRO A 179 11.05 20.65 3.82
N SER A 180 10.74 21.44 2.80
CA SER A 180 9.38 21.82 2.44
C SER A 180 9.29 22.17 0.95
N TYR A 181 8.64 21.29 0.19
CA TYR A 181 8.46 21.43 -1.26
C TYR A 181 7.44 20.43 -1.82
N LEU A 182 7.06 20.65 -3.08
CA LEU A 182 6.69 19.57 -3.99
C LEU A 182 7.90 19.24 -4.87
N MET A 183 8.31 17.98 -4.91
CA MET A 183 9.30 17.47 -5.86
C MET A 183 8.59 16.65 -6.93
N VAL A 184 8.84 16.98 -8.19
CA VAL A 184 8.51 16.12 -9.31
C VAL A 184 9.77 15.37 -9.70
N LYS A 185 9.77 14.06 -9.44
CA LYS A 185 10.83 13.13 -9.77
C LYS A 185 10.42 12.35 -11.02
N ALA A 186 11.32 12.27 -12.01
CA ALA A 186 11.13 11.49 -13.21
C ALA A 186 12.41 10.74 -13.56
N GLY A 187 12.33 9.57 -14.16
CA GLY A 187 13.55 8.86 -14.51
C GLY A 187 13.34 7.61 -15.33
N VAL A 188 14.45 6.92 -15.56
CA VAL A 188 14.53 5.73 -16.39
C VAL A 188 15.32 4.63 -15.70
N TRP A 189 14.92 3.39 -15.94
CA TRP A 189 15.67 2.19 -15.58
C TRP A 189 16.27 1.52 -16.82
N GLY A 190 16.99 0.41 -16.62
CA GLY A 190 17.71 -0.25 -17.70
C GLY A 190 19.07 0.37 -17.92
N GLU A 191 19.59 0.27 -19.14
CA GLU A 191 20.91 0.82 -19.49
C GLU A 191 20.98 2.33 -19.22
N ASP A 192 22.06 2.77 -18.56
CA ASP A 192 22.24 4.15 -18.09
C ASP A 192 21.03 4.69 -17.31
N PRO A 193 20.73 4.11 -16.13
CA PRO A 193 19.57 4.52 -15.34
C PRO A 193 19.79 5.92 -14.76
N LYS A 194 18.72 6.73 -14.71
CA LYS A 194 18.76 8.13 -14.25
C LYS A 194 17.59 8.48 -13.35
N GLN A 195 17.81 9.41 -12.41
CA GLN A 195 16.74 10.13 -11.72
C GLN A 195 16.89 11.64 -11.96
N LEU A 196 15.79 12.32 -12.26
CA LEU A 196 15.71 13.76 -12.48
C LEU A 196 14.74 14.36 -11.46
N ASN A 197 15.16 15.36 -10.69
CA ASN A 197 14.32 15.99 -9.66
C ASN A 197 14.10 17.47 -9.95
N ARG A 198 12.85 17.92 -9.87
CA ARG A 198 12.50 19.33 -9.92
C ARG A 198 11.71 19.73 -8.68
N PHE A 199 12.20 20.73 -7.96
CA PHE A 199 11.62 21.18 -6.70
C PHE A 199 10.80 22.46 -6.89
N PHE A 200 9.63 22.51 -6.26
CA PHE A 200 8.71 23.61 -6.32
C PHE A 200 8.37 24.09 -4.90
N PRO A 201 8.43 25.42 -4.63
CA PRO A 201 7.86 25.97 -3.41
C PRO A 201 6.35 25.80 -3.41
N TRP A 202 5.77 25.59 -2.24
CA TRP A 202 4.32 25.42 -2.07
C TRP A 202 3.49 26.58 -2.64
N LYS A 203 4.01 27.81 -2.67
CA LYS A 203 3.34 28.96 -3.33
C LYS A 203 3.11 28.79 -4.84
N LYS A 204 3.84 27.88 -5.49
CA LYS A 204 3.68 27.56 -6.93
C LYS A 204 2.87 26.28 -7.17
N VAL A 205 2.39 25.64 -6.11
CA VAL A 205 1.62 24.40 -6.18
C VAL A 205 0.13 24.73 -6.16
N SER A 206 -0.63 24.17 -7.09
CA SER A 206 -2.09 24.20 -7.09
C SER A 206 -2.63 22.78 -7.02
N MET A 207 -3.63 22.55 -6.17
CA MET A 207 -4.09 21.20 -5.85
C MET A 207 -5.59 21.16 -5.54
N ASN A 208 -6.24 20.09 -5.98
CA ASN A 208 -7.47 19.57 -5.38
C ASN A 208 -7.06 18.48 -4.39
N GLU A 209 -7.25 18.76 -3.10
CA GLU A 209 -6.82 17.88 -2.02
C GLU A 209 -7.75 16.68 -1.78
N GLY A 210 -8.99 16.75 -2.28
CA GLY A 210 -10.01 15.72 -2.09
C GLY A 210 -9.83 14.50 -2.99
N ALA A 211 -10.85 13.64 -3.02
CA ALA A 211 -10.95 12.55 -3.98
C ALA A 211 -11.99 12.90 -5.06
N PRO A 212 -11.66 12.84 -6.37
CA PRO A 212 -10.33 12.58 -6.92
C PRO A 212 -9.36 13.73 -6.66
N PHE A 213 -8.08 13.41 -6.43
CA PHE A 213 -7.05 14.44 -6.25
C PHE A 213 -6.54 14.94 -7.59
N SER A 214 -5.96 16.13 -7.57
CA SER A 214 -5.10 16.59 -8.65
C SER A 214 -4.07 17.55 -8.11
N ILE A 215 -2.83 17.49 -8.58
CA ILE A 215 -1.74 18.37 -8.15
C ILE A 215 -1.00 18.91 -9.38
N SER A 216 -0.62 20.18 -9.33
CA SER A 216 0.12 20.84 -10.41
C SER A 216 1.14 21.82 -9.88
N ALA A 217 2.23 21.97 -10.61
CA ALA A 217 3.22 23.02 -10.42
C ALA A 217 3.87 23.34 -11.76
N ASP A 218 3.72 24.58 -12.21
CA ASP A 218 4.17 25.02 -13.54
C ASP A 218 3.62 24.10 -14.65
N ASN A 219 4.49 23.45 -15.42
CA ASN A 219 4.13 22.54 -16.49
C ASN A 219 4.05 21.07 -16.07
N CYS A 220 4.01 20.77 -14.78
CA CYS A 220 3.80 19.42 -14.24
C CYS A 220 2.40 19.28 -13.66
N PHE A 221 1.71 18.19 -13.98
CA PHE A 221 0.35 17.89 -13.51
C PHE A 221 0.18 16.38 -13.29
N LEU A 222 -0.51 16.03 -12.21
CA LEU A 222 -0.93 14.67 -11.89
C LEU A 222 -2.37 14.67 -11.39
N SER A 223 -3.14 13.68 -11.83
CA SER A 223 -4.46 13.32 -11.33
C SER A 223 -4.66 11.81 -11.44
N GLU A 224 -5.84 11.32 -11.07
CA GLU A 224 -6.22 9.92 -11.23
C GLU A 224 -6.12 9.37 -12.66
N THR A 225 -6.28 10.24 -13.66
CA THR A 225 -6.48 9.83 -15.06
C THR A 225 -5.45 10.41 -16.03
N ARG A 226 -4.55 11.28 -15.57
CA ARG A 226 -3.54 11.92 -16.43
C ARG A 226 -2.32 12.36 -15.63
N SER A 227 -1.16 12.21 -16.25
CA SER A 227 0.13 12.72 -15.80
C SER A 227 0.84 13.39 -16.97
N LEU A 228 1.27 14.63 -16.80
CA LEU A 228 2.12 15.33 -17.77
C LEU A 228 3.17 16.15 -17.04
N GLY A 229 4.29 16.40 -17.69
CA GLY A 229 5.36 17.17 -17.06
C GLY A 229 6.63 17.28 -17.86
N ARG A 230 7.56 18.06 -17.31
CA ARG A 230 8.92 18.18 -17.80
C ARG A 230 9.91 18.39 -16.67
N VAL A 231 11.00 17.63 -16.72
CA VAL A 231 12.22 17.87 -15.96
C VAL A 231 13.38 17.97 -16.93
N CYS A 232 14.09 19.10 -16.91
CA CYS A 232 15.25 19.35 -17.77
C CYS A 232 16.35 19.98 -16.92
N LEU A 233 17.50 19.30 -16.83
CA LEU A 233 18.63 19.70 -15.99
C LEU A 233 19.93 19.48 -16.76
N ARG A 234 20.80 20.48 -16.78
CA ARG A 234 22.09 20.40 -17.45
C ARG A 234 23.17 19.82 -16.53
N PRO A 235 24.20 19.15 -17.08
CA PRO A 235 25.29 18.59 -16.28
C PRO A 235 25.99 19.60 -15.36
N GLU A 236 26.20 20.83 -15.81
CA GLU A 236 26.82 21.89 -15.02
C GLU A 236 25.95 22.34 -13.84
N GLU A 237 24.63 22.38 -14.00
CA GLU A 237 23.70 22.77 -12.94
C GLU A 237 23.65 21.71 -11.85
N VAL A 238 23.51 20.44 -12.24
CA VAL A 238 23.50 19.30 -11.32
C VAL A 238 24.80 19.20 -10.54
N LYS A 239 25.94 19.46 -11.18
CA LYS A 239 27.25 19.47 -10.51
C LYS A 239 27.37 20.62 -9.51
N ALA A 240 26.78 21.78 -9.81
CA ALA A 240 26.77 22.94 -8.92
C ALA A 240 25.77 22.80 -7.76
N HIS A 241 24.74 21.97 -7.93
CA HIS A 241 23.63 21.79 -7.00
C HIS A 241 23.44 20.33 -6.56
N PRO A 242 24.41 19.75 -5.80
CA PRO A 242 24.29 18.38 -5.30
C PRO A 242 23.06 18.16 -4.40
N GLU A 243 22.54 19.21 -3.76
CA GLU A 243 21.33 19.19 -2.94
C GLU A 243 20.06 18.84 -3.73
N TRP A 244 20.10 18.90 -5.06
CA TRP A 244 18.98 18.46 -5.91
C TRP A 244 18.85 16.93 -5.98
N MET A 245 19.87 16.17 -5.56
CA MET A 245 19.89 14.71 -5.57
C MET A 245 19.52 14.12 -6.94
N SER A 246 19.97 14.77 -8.01
CA SER A 246 19.51 14.53 -9.38
C SER A 246 20.66 14.18 -10.29
N ASP A 247 20.38 13.44 -11.35
CA ASP A 247 21.21 13.39 -12.55
C ASP A 247 20.82 14.51 -13.51
N ALA A 248 21.60 14.68 -14.59
CA ALA A 248 21.26 15.54 -15.71
C ALA A 248 20.48 14.78 -16.80
N GLY A 249 19.63 15.49 -17.53
CA GLY A 249 18.80 14.93 -18.60
C GLY A 249 17.60 15.82 -18.94
N ASP A 250 16.88 15.46 -20.00
CA ASP A 250 15.60 16.06 -20.37
C ASP A 250 14.55 14.97 -20.53
N LEU A 251 13.48 15.05 -19.75
CA LEU A 251 12.37 14.11 -19.77
C LEU A 251 11.05 14.89 -19.77
N ILE A 252 10.28 14.71 -20.83
CA ILE A 252 8.94 15.26 -21.03
C ILE A 252 7.96 14.11 -21.16
N TRP A 253 6.80 14.19 -20.53
CA TRP A 253 5.76 13.17 -20.66
C TRP A 253 4.37 13.79 -20.78
N ASP A 254 3.48 13.05 -21.46
CA ASP A 254 2.03 13.27 -21.44
C ASP A 254 1.37 11.90 -21.57
N LEU A 255 0.69 11.48 -20.50
CA LEU A 255 0.19 10.13 -20.32
C LEU A 255 -1.24 10.16 -19.79
N HIS A 256 -2.10 9.40 -20.45
CA HIS A 256 -3.38 8.95 -19.90
C HIS A 256 -3.15 7.76 -18.97
N ILE A 257 -3.94 7.68 -17.90
CA ILE A 257 -3.84 6.68 -16.85
C ILE A 257 -5.19 5.97 -16.73
N ASP A 258 -5.17 4.64 -16.81
CA ASP A 258 -6.34 3.79 -16.69
C ASP A 258 -6.05 2.62 -15.75
N LYS A 259 -6.40 2.80 -14.48
CA LYS A 259 -6.14 1.84 -13.40
C LYS A 259 -7.14 0.67 -13.51
N LYS A 260 -6.62 -0.55 -13.69
CA LYS A 260 -7.41 -1.76 -13.99
C LYS A 260 -7.63 -2.66 -12.78
N ILE A 261 -6.61 -2.79 -11.94
CA ILE A 261 -6.65 -3.67 -10.77
C ILE A 261 -6.06 -2.91 -9.59
N ALA A 262 -6.86 -2.71 -8.55
CA ALA A 262 -6.48 -2.05 -7.31
C ALA A 262 -6.01 -3.08 -6.26
N PHE A 263 -5.05 -2.70 -5.42
CA PHE A 263 -4.71 -3.42 -4.20
C PHE A 263 -5.21 -2.63 -3.00
N ASN A 264 -6.48 -2.85 -2.66
CA ASN A 264 -7.06 -2.26 -1.47
C ASN A 264 -6.58 -3.01 -0.22
N ILE A 265 -5.72 -2.38 0.58
CA ILE A 265 -5.16 -2.98 1.80
C ILE A 265 -6.14 -3.04 2.99
N GLY A 266 -7.43 -2.75 2.75
CA GLY A 266 -8.50 -2.81 3.74
C GLY A 266 -8.24 -1.92 4.96
N TYR A 267 -8.44 -2.50 6.14
CA TYR A 267 -8.36 -1.78 7.42
C TYR A 267 -6.98 -1.14 7.66
N GLY A 268 -5.90 -1.70 7.10
CA GLY A 268 -4.54 -1.18 7.25
C GLY A 268 -4.35 0.27 6.79
N ALA A 269 -5.18 0.75 5.85
CA ALA A 269 -5.28 2.16 5.47
C ALA A 269 -6.73 2.68 5.50
N GLY A 270 -7.59 2.08 6.33
CA GLY A 270 -8.95 2.56 6.54
C GLY A 270 -8.98 3.95 7.18
N LYS A 271 -10.13 4.63 7.11
CA LYS A 271 -10.32 6.01 7.60
C LYS A 271 -9.76 6.21 9.03
N ALA A 272 -10.04 5.31 9.96
CA ALA A 272 -9.55 5.41 11.33
C ALA A 272 -8.01 5.39 11.41
N MET A 273 -7.34 4.50 10.67
CA MET A 273 -5.86 4.44 10.63
C MET A 273 -5.26 5.70 10.03
N ARG A 274 -5.91 6.27 9.01
CA ARG A 274 -5.49 7.53 8.36
C ARG A 274 -5.65 8.73 9.29
N ASP A 275 -6.83 8.87 9.89
CA ASP A 275 -7.16 10.00 10.77
C ASP A 275 -6.33 10.00 12.06
N GLN A 276 -5.94 8.82 12.55
CA GLN A 276 -5.08 8.67 13.73
C GLN A 276 -3.59 8.69 13.41
N GLU A 277 -3.21 8.70 12.13
CA GLU A 277 -1.81 8.61 11.70
C GLU A 277 -1.10 7.39 12.36
N ALA A 278 -1.82 6.27 12.49
CA ALA A 278 -1.45 5.17 13.38
C ALA A 278 -0.21 4.38 12.91
N LEU A 279 0.18 4.52 11.64
CA LEU A 279 1.36 3.93 11.03
C LEU A 279 2.32 5.03 10.58
N GLN A 280 3.63 4.82 10.77
CA GLN A 280 4.65 5.74 10.26
C GLN A 280 4.64 5.87 8.74
N MET A 281 4.22 4.81 8.04
CA MET A 281 4.08 4.74 6.59
C MET A 281 2.85 3.92 6.25
N LEU A 282 1.95 4.53 5.48
CA LEU A 282 0.78 3.94 4.86
C LEU A 282 1.03 3.78 3.35
N TRP A 283 0.32 2.83 2.74
CA TRP A 283 0.49 2.49 1.34
C TRP A 283 -0.83 2.03 0.74
N HIS A 284 -1.10 2.44 -0.50
CA HIS A 284 -2.26 2.02 -1.28
C HIS A 284 -1.87 1.98 -2.76
N ALA A 285 -2.19 0.89 -3.46
CA ALA A 285 -2.00 0.81 -4.90
C ALA A 285 -3.35 0.83 -5.59
N GLU A 286 -3.85 2.01 -5.95
CA GLU A 286 -5.08 2.16 -6.71
C GLU A 286 -4.98 1.50 -8.10
N GLY A 287 -3.76 1.38 -8.63
CA GLY A 287 -3.49 0.73 -9.91
C GLY A 287 -2.30 -0.21 -9.86
N MET A 288 -2.41 -1.32 -9.11
CA MET A 288 -1.41 -2.40 -9.17
C MET A 288 -1.24 -2.96 -10.59
N LYS A 289 -2.31 -2.89 -11.39
CA LYS A 289 -2.28 -2.93 -12.85
C LYS A 289 -2.84 -1.63 -13.39
N THR A 290 -2.06 -0.93 -14.20
CA THR A 290 -2.45 0.33 -14.83
C THR A 290 -2.07 0.29 -16.29
N ALA A 291 -3.02 0.61 -17.17
CA ALA A 291 -2.75 0.87 -18.57
C ALA A 291 -2.37 2.35 -18.72
N TYR A 292 -1.22 2.61 -19.32
CA TYR A 292 -0.81 3.96 -19.71
C TYR A 292 -0.86 4.11 -21.24
N GLU A 293 -1.23 5.29 -21.70
CA GLU A 293 -1.21 5.66 -23.11
C GLU A 293 -0.63 7.05 -23.28
N GLY A 294 0.25 7.24 -24.26
CA GLY A 294 0.76 8.55 -24.62
C GLY A 294 2.20 8.50 -25.09
N ARG A 295 3.01 9.48 -24.69
CA ARG A 295 4.41 9.55 -25.10
C ARG A 295 5.31 10.12 -24.02
N VAL A 296 6.57 9.70 -24.09
CA VAL A 296 7.69 10.29 -23.36
C VAL A 296 8.72 10.76 -24.36
N VAL A 297 9.28 11.94 -24.15
CA VAL A 297 10.49 12.39 -24.85
C VAL A 297 11.63 12.38 -23.85
N TYR A 298 12.62 11.52 -24.06
CA TYR A 298 13.78 11.37 -23.20
C TYR A 298 15.05 11.65 -24.01
N ASN A 299 15.80 12.69 -23.63
CA ASN A 299 17.01 13.15 -24.31
C ASN A 299 16.84 13.27 -25.84
N GLY A 300 15.70 13.84 -26.26
CA GLY A 300 15.35 14.04 -27.67
C GLY A 300 14.79 12.81 -28.40
N GLN A 301 14.82 11.62 -27.78
CA GLN A 301 14.20 10.42 -28.32
C GLN A 301 12.75 10.29 -27.89
N ILE A 302 11.89 9.87 -28.82
CA ILE A 302 10.45 9.70 -28.56
C ILE A 302 10.18 8.24 -28.22
N TYR A 303 9.48 8.01 -27.12
CA TYR A 303 8.99 6.70 -26.70
C TYR A 303 7.46 6.73 -26.69
N MET A 304 6.85 5.80 -27.41
CA MET A 304 5.41 5.60 -27.43
C MET A 304 5.02 4.65 -26.30
N VAL A 305 4.06 5.07 -25.49
CA VAL A 305 3.49 4.27 -24.40
C VAL A 305 2.12 3.78 -24.85
N ARG A 306 1.91 2.47 -24.82
CA ARG A 306 0.68 1.81 -25.28
C ARG A 306 0.05 1.03 -24.15
N PRO A 307 -1.29 1.03 -24.01
CA PRO A 307 -1.98 0.31 -22.95
C PRO A 307 -1.52 -1.15 -22.79
N GLU A 308 -1.32 -1.85 -23.91
CA GLU A 308 -1.07 -3.29 -23.97
C GLU A 308 0.34 -3.68 -23.54
N THR A 309 1.31 -2.75 -23.66
CA THR A 309 2.74 -3.01 -23.40
C THR A 309 3.33 -2.04 -22.37
N SER A 310 2.49 -1.22 -21.74
CA SER A 310 2.94 -0.27 -20.71
C SER A 310 3.35 -0.94 -19.40
N PHE A 311 2.86 -2.15 -19.13
CA PHE A 311 3.11 -2.91 -17.89
C PHE A 311 2.96 -2.05 -16.62
N GLY A 312 1.98 -1.15 -16.63
CA GLY A 312 1.98 -0.01 -15.74
C GLY A 312 1.55 -0.29 -14.31
N TYR A 313 2.03 0.54 -13.40
CA TYR A 313 1.69 0.53 -11.98
C TYR A 313 1.47 1.96 -11.48
N ALA A 314 0.54 2.13 -10.54
CA ALA A 314 0.25 3.41 -9.88
C ALA A 314 -0.09 3.19 -8.40
N ASP A 315 0.63 3.88 -7.51
CA ASP A 315 0.36 3.84 -6.08
C ASP A 315 0.61 5.16 -5.37
N LYS A 316 0.27 5.15 -4.08
CA LYS A 316 0.59 6.20 -3.14
C LYS A 316 1.14 5.63 -1.85
N ASN A 317 2.20 6.23 -1.34
CA ASN A 317 2.67 6.04 0.04
C ASN A 317 2.72 7.38 0.76
N TRP A 318 2.44 7.37 2.07
CA TRP A 318 2.43 8.58 2.88
C TRP A 318 2.68 8.28 4.34
N GLY A 319 3.08 9.30 5.10
CA GLY A 319 3.25 9.20 6.53
C GLY A 319 4.30 10.14 7.07
N SER A 320 4.78 9.86 8.28
CA SER A 320 5.78 10.68 8.97
C SER A 320 7.22 10.22 8.75
N ASP A 321 7.39 9.01 8.18
CA ASP A 321 8.70 8.40 7.99
C ASP A 321 8.70 7.24 6.96
N PHE A 322 9.88 6.76 6.59
CA PHE A 322 10.04 5.59 5.70
C PHE A 322 10.17 4.29 6.51
N THR A 323 9.63 3.20 5.97
CA THR A 323 9.77 1.86 6.57
C THR A 323 11.20 1.32 6.40
N ARG A 324 11.62 0.43 7.31
CA ARG A 324 12.95 -0.20 7.29
C ARG A 324 12.86 -1.71 7.54
N PRO A 325 13.48 -2.56 6.73
CA PRO A 325 13.95 -2.24 5.39
C PRO A 325 12.76 -1.85 4.49
N TRP A 326 13.00 -1.05 3.47
CA TRP A 326 12.04 -0.80 2.40
C TRP A 326 12.12 -1.93 1.38
N ILE A 327 11.00 -2.61 1.14
CA ILE A 327 10.85 -3.63 0.10
C ILE A 327 9.61 -3.30 -0.72
N TRP A 328 9.75 -3.27 -2.03
CA TRP A 328 8.61 -3.21 -2.95
C TRP A 328 8.89 -4.06 -4.20
N LEU A 329 7.90 -4.85 -4.62
CA LEU A 329 7.90 -5.66 -5.83
C LEU A 329 6.52 -5.59 -6.49
N ALA A 330 6.43 -5.24 -7.77
CA ALA A 330 5.15 -5.30 -8.49
C ALA A 330 5.32 -5.54 -9.99
N SER A 331 4.37 -6.26 -10.58
CA SER A 331 4.26 -6.38 -12.04
C SER A 331 2.87 -6.88 -12.46
N ASN A 332 2.52 -6.60 -13.70
CA ASN A 332 1.41 -7.21 -14.42
C ASN A 332 1.85 -7.87 -15.75
N ASP A 333 3.15 -7.96 -16.03
CA ASP A 333 3.69 -8.78 -17.10
C ASP A 333 3.96 -10.20 -16.59
N LEU A 334 2.89 -11.01 -16.63
CA LEU A 334 2.85 -12.33 -16.04
C LEU A 334 2.51 -13.39 -17.09
N THR A 335 3.19 -14.53 -17.02
CA THR A 335 2.97 -15.66 -17.95
C THR A 335 2.84 -16.94 -17.14
N SER A 336 1.78 -17.74 -17.35
CA SER A 336 1.66 -19.06 -16.72
C SER A 336 2.66 -20.02 -17.36
N LYS A 337 3.43 -20.73 -16.55
CA LYS A 337 4.24 -21.87 -17.03
C LYS A 337 3.44 -23.15 -17.19
N ILE A 338 2.24 -23.22 -16.61
CA ILE A 338 1.36 -24.38 -16.76
C ILE A 338 0.69 -24.35 -18.13
N SER A 339 0.08 -23.21 -18.51
CA SER A 339 -0.57 -23.10 -19.82
C SER A 339 0.34 -22.54 -20.92
N GLY A 340 1.33 -21.73 -20.57
CA GLY A 340 2.16 -20.98 -21.51
C GLY A 340 1.58 -19.61 -21.89
N ASP A 341 0.41 -19.25 -21.37
CA ASP A 341 -0.31 -18.04 -21.77
C ASP A 341 0.08 -16.81 -20.95
N LYS A 342 -0.04 -15.63 -21.57
CA LYS A 342 -0.02 -14.35 -20.86
C LYS A 342 -1.25 -14.22 -19.96
N LEU A 343 -1.02 -13.84 -18.71
CA LEU A 343 -2.05 -13.65 -17.71
C LEU A 343 -2.64 -12.24 -17.80
N SER A 344 -3.57 -12.06 -18.72
CA SER A 344 -4.14 -10.76 -19.10
C SER A 344 -5.00 -10.11 -18.00
N ASN A 345 -5.57 -10.89 -17.08
CA ASN A 345 -6.34 -10.40 -15.94
C ASN A 345 -5.61 -10.71 -14.63
N SER A 346 -4.30 -10.41 -14.59
CA SER A 346 -3.46 -10.66 -13.43
C SER A 346 -2.48 -9.54 -13.14
N ALA A 347 -2.12 -9.42 -11.86
CA ALA A 347 -1.06 -8.55 -11.35
C ALA A 347 -0.69 -8.94 -9.92
N PHE A 348 0.52 -8.61 -9.49
CA PHE A 348 0.93 -8.74 -8.09
C PHE A 348 1.60 -7.47 -7.58
N ALA A 349 1.50 -7.25 -6.27
CA ALA A 349 2.21 -6.21 -5.56
C ALA A 349 2.59 -6.70 -4.16
N ILE A 350 3.82 -6.45 -3.75
CA ILE A 350 4.36 -6.71 -2.43
C ILE A 350 5.06 -5.45 -1.97
N GLY A 351 4.80 -5.01 -0.74
CA GLY A 351 5.31 -3.75 -0.21
C GLY A 351 5.42 -3.75 1.30
N GLY A 352 6.36 -3.00 1.84
CA GLY A 352 6.48 -2.72 3.27
C GLY A 352 7.87 -2.96 3.83
N GLY A 353 7.91 -3.38 5.09
CA GLY A 353 9.16 -3.55 5.83
C GLY A 353 8.90 -3.98 7.25
N LYS A 354 9.37 -3.16 8.19
CA LYS A 354 8.95 -3.20 9.58
C LYS A 354 8.07 -1.97 9.87
N PRO A 355 6.74 -2.08 9.67
CA PRO A 355 5.85 -0.99 10.00
C PRO A 355 5.84 -0.77 11.52
N ARG A 356 5.78 0.51 11.91
CA ARG A 356 5.73 0.93 13.30
C ARG A 356 4.36 1.50 13.64
N ILE A 357 3.76 0.95 14.70
CA ILE A 357 2.47 1.36 15.28
C ILE A 357 2.77 1.89 16.69
N GLY A 358 2.81 3.21 16.85
CA GLY A 358 3.30 3.83 18.09
C GLY A 358 4.71 3.35 18.44
N ASN A 359 4.86 2.64 19.56
CA ASN A 359 6.14 2.07 20.01
C ASN A 359 6.36 0.61 19.58
N LEU A 360 5.38 -0.03 18.94
CA LEU A 360 5.47 -1.41 18.49
C LEU A 360 5.99 -1.46 17.05
N GLU A 361 7.04 -2.25 16.83
CA GLU A 361 7.56 -2.56 15.50
C GLU A 361 7.12 -3.97 15.09
N VAL A 362 6.49 -4.10 13.93
CA VAL A 362 6.02 -5.38 13.42
C VAL A 362 7.11 -5.98 12.53
N GLU A 363 7.79 -7.00 13.05
CA GLU A 363 8.81 -7.73 12.30
C GLU A 363 8.19 -8.43 11.07
N ASN A 364 8.84 -8.28 9.91
CA ASN A 364 8.40 -8.86 8.64
C ASN A 364 6.98 -8.45 8.20
N GLY A 365 6.55 -7.23 8.50
CA GLY A 365 5.25 -6.67 8.10
C GLY A 365 5.17 -6.27 6.63
N LEU A 366 5.45 -7.21 5.71
CA LEU A 366 5.16 -7.02 4.29
C LEU A 366 3.69 -7.32 3.99
N LEU A 367 3.07 -6.40 3.26
CA LEU A 367 1.79 -6.60 2.58
C LEU A 367 2.07 -7.23 1.23
N GLY A 368 1.26 -8.20 0.82
CA GLY A 368 1.34 -8.80 -0.52
C GLY A 368 -0.01 -9.20 -1.06
N ALA A 369 -0.15 -9.15 -2.37
CA ALA A 369 -1.30 -9.66 -3.08
C ALA A 369 -0.92 -10.10 -4.49
N ILE A 370 -1.66 -11.09 -4.99
CA ILE A 370 -1.74 -11.42 -6.41
C ILE A 370 -3.21 -11.56 -6.80
N TRP A 371 -3.60 -10.85 -7.85
CA TRP A 371 -4.84 -11.08 -8.59
C TRP A 371 -4.46 -12.03 -9.72
N HIS A 372 -5.02 -13.24 -9.74
CA HIS A 372 -4.69 -14.29 -10.70
C HIS A 372 -5.94 -14.64 -11.48
N GLU A 373 -6.03 -14.15 -12.72
CA GLU A 373 -7.11 -14.37 -13.69
C GLU A 373 -8.53 -14.21 -13.10
N GLY A 374 -8.71 -13.20 -12.25
CA GLY A 374 -9.99 -12.93 -11.59
C GLY A 374 -10.11 -13.42 -10.15
N GLU A 375 -9.13 -14.20 -9.66
CA GLU A 375 -9.11 -14.69 -8.28
C GLU A 375 -8.13 -13.90 -7.39
N ALA A 376 -8.60 -13.48 -6.23
CA ALA A 376 -7.80 -12.72 -5.26
C ALA A 376 -7.05 -13.62 -4.28
N TYR A 377 -5.74 -13.40 -4.14
CA TYR A 377 -4.89 -13.98 -3.11
C TYR A 377 -4.23 -12.86 -2.32
N GLN A 378 -4.64 -12.68 -1.06
CA GLN A 378 -4.13 -11.61 -0.19
C GLN A 378 -3.27 -12.17 0.95
N PHE A 379 -2.18 -11.47 1.24
CA PHE A 379 -1.26 -11.72 2.34
C PHE A 379 -1.06 -10.42 3.10
N ASN A 380 -1.97 -10.15 4.03
CA ASN A 380 -2.04 -8.87 4.73
C ASN A 380 -1.96 -9.08 6.24
N PHE A 381 -0.84 -8.69 6.85
CA PHE A 381 -0.64 -8.84 8.30
C PHE A 381 -1.59 -7.95 9.12
N SER A 382 -2.10 -6.85 8.57
CA SER A 382 -3.08 -5.98 9.25
C SER A 382 -4.46 -6.64 9.36
N HIS A 383 -4.77 -7.60 8.48
CA HIS A 383 -5.93 -8.46 8.60
C HIS A 383 -5.56 -9.64 9.50
N VAL A 384 -5.59 -9.42 10.82
CA VAL A 384 -5.10 -10.41 11.81
C VAL A 384 -5.77 -11.78 11.68
N TRP A 385 -7.02 -11.85 11.22
CA TRP A 385 -7.76 -13.09 10.95
C TRP A 385 -7.23 -13.90 9.76
N THR A 386 -6.46 -13.29 8.86
CA THR A 386 -5.79 -14.02 7.75
C THR A 386 -4.61 -14.85 8.23
N LEU A 387 -4.14 -14.63 9.47
CA LEU A 387 -3.01 -15.33 10.08
C LEU A 387 -1.78 -15.36 9.16
N THR A 388 -1.57 -14.27 8.42
CA THR A 388 -0.50 -14.15 7.41
C THR A 388 0.86 -14.29 8.07
N LYS A 389 1.69 -15.16 7.49
CA LYS A 389 3.10 -15.34 7.84
C LYS A 389 3.96 -14.93 6.67
N THR A 390 4.93 -14.06 6.93
CA THR A 390 5.89 -13.59 5.94
C THR A 390 7.30 -14.01 6.35
N ARG A 391 8.06 -14.56 5.40
CA ARG A 391 9.51 -14.74 5.50
C ARG A 391 10.14 -14.20 4.24
N TYR A 392 11.20 -13.43 4.35
CA TYR A 392 11.94 -12.96 3.19
C TYR A 392 13.44 -12.99 3.41
N LYS A 393 14.18 -12.98 2.30
CA LYS A 393 15.61 -12.78 2.25
C LYS A 393 15.94 -11.98 0.99
N VAL A 394 16.58 -10.83 1.18
CA VAL A 394 17.14 -10.04 0.09
C VAL A 394 18.65 -10.28 0.05
N LYS A 395 19.19 -10.58 -1.13
CA LYS A 395 20.64 -10.69 -1.37
C LYS A 395 21.06 -9.56 -2.28
N VAL A 396 21.81 -8.61 -1.75
CA VAL A 396 22.49 -7.58 -2.54
C VAL A 396 23.80 -8.16 -3.07
N GLY A 397 23.79 -8.65 -4.30
CA GLY A 397 24.96 -9.20 -4.99
C GLY A 397 25.78 -8.13 -5.71
N LYS A 398 26.85 -8.56 -6.38
CA LYS A 398 27.66 -7.68 -7.25
C LYS A 398 26.88 -7.27 -8.50
N ASP A 399 26.28 -8.26 -9.17
CA ASP A 399 25.65 -8.06 -10.48
C ASP A 399 24.14 -7.93 -10.42
N TYR A 400 23.50 -8.50 -9.38
CA TYR A 400 22.06 -8.49 -9.19
C TYR A 400 21.68 -8.32 -7.73
N ILE A 401 20.50 -7.75 -7.49
CA ILE A 401 19.78 -7.88 -6.22
C ILE A 401 18.71 -8.94 -6.41
N ARG A 402 18.54 -9.82 -5.43
CA ARG A 402 17.54 -10.91 -5.48
C ARG A 402 16.70 -10.96 -4.22
N TRP A 403 15.39 -10.91 -4.39
CA TRP A 403 14.38 -11.01 -3.34
C TRP A 403 13.77 -12.40 -3.38
N ARG A 404 13.79 -13.10 -2.25
CA ARG A 404 13.10 -14.37 -2.06
C ARG A 404 12.13 -14.24 -0.91
N LEU A 405 10.85 -14.44 -1.18
CA LEU A 405 9.77 -14.26 -0.22
C LEU A 405 8.86 -15.48 -0.18
N ILE A 406 8.31 -15.72 1.01
CA ILE A 406 7.24 -16.68 1.25
C ILE A 406 6.18 -15.93 2.05
N GLN A 407 4.99 -15.79 1.47
CA GLN A 407 3.82 -15.31 2.17
C GLN A 407 2.78 -16.43 2.24
N GLU A 408 2.25 -16.68 3.43
CA GLU A 408 1.39 -17.84 3.70
C GLU A 408 0.24 -17.44 4.62
N THR A 409 -0.98 -17.76 4.20
CA THR A 409 -2.17 -17.82 5.06
C THR A 409 -2.51 -19.30 5.30
N PRO A 410 -3.50 -19.62 6.14
CA PRO A 410 -3.97 -20.99 6.29
C PRO A 410 -4.48 -21.62 4.99
N LEU A 411 -4.93 -20.82 4.01
CA LEU A 411 -5.56 -21.28 2.77
C LEU A 411 -4.70 -21.08 1.52
N SER A 412 -3.76 -20.15 1.54
CA SER A 412 -3.02 -19.72 0.36
C SER A 412 -1.54 -19.56 0.67
N LYS A 413 -0.69 -19.78 -0.33
CA LYS A 413 0.76 -19.60 -0.19
C LYS A 413 1.38 -19.12 -1.48
N MET A 414 2.23 -18.11 -1.38
CA MET A 414 2.95 -17.52 -2.49
C MET A 414 4.45 -17.55 -2.21
N TYR A 415 5.19 -18.18 -3.11
CA TYR A 415 6.64 -18.08 -3.15
C TYR A 415 7.03 -17.13 -4.27
N THR A 416 7.76 -16.07 -3.94
CA THR A 416 8.20 -15.06 -4.91
C THR A 416 9.72 -15.04 -4.95
N ASP A 417 10.29 -15.20 -6.14
CA ASP A 417 11.73 -15.16 -6.37
C ASP A 417 12.04 -14.24 -7.56
N ILE A 418 12.41 -13.00 -7.25
CA ILE A 418 12.66 -11.95 -8.23
C ILE A 418 14.12 -11.50 -8.13
N GLN A 419 14.72 -11.18 -9.27
CA GLN A 419 16.02 -10.54 -9.35
C GLN A 419 16.00 -9.34 -10.29
N CYS A 420 16.84 -8.35 -10.01
CA CYS A 420 17.05 -7.20 -10.88
C CYS A 420 18.56 -6.98 -11.07
N PRO A 421 19.06 -6.83 -12.32
CA PRO A 421 20.44 -6.50 -12.57
C PRO A 421 20.78 -5.13 -11.97
N ARG A 422 21.86 -5.03 -11.20
CA ARG A 422 22.25 -3.78 -10.53
C ARG A 422 22.62 -2.67 -11.51
N LYS A 423 23.15 -3.03 -12.67
CA LYS A 423 23.46 -2.07 -13.74
C LYS A 423 22.21 -1.38 -14.33
N ASP A 424 21.04 -1.99 -14.13
CA ASP A 424 19.77 -1.50 -14.66
C ASP A 424 18.94 -0.75 -13.59
N MET A 425 19.48 -0.64 -12.37
CA MET A 425 18.83 0.00 -11.22
C MET A 425 19.45 1.38 -10.95
N VAL A 426 18.60 2.32 -10.54
CA VAL A 426 19.02 3.63 -10.02
C VAL A 426 19.11 3.59 -8.50
N GLN A 427 20.04 4.35 -7.92
CA GLN A 427 20.04 4.62 -6.48
C GLN A 427 19.24 5.89 -6.21
N LEU A 428 17.99 5.72 -5.79
CA LEU A 428 17.13 6.87 -5.49
C LEU A 428 17.56 7.55 -4.19
N SER A 429 17.31 8.84 -4.13
CA SER A 429 17.43 9.62 -2.90
C SER A 429 16.10 10.29 -2.59
N TYR A 430 15.68 10.11 -1.34
CA TYR A 430 14.54 10.78 -0.73
C TYR A 430 14.97 11.34 0.63
N GLU A 431 14.47 12.52 0.93
CA GLU A 431 14.58 13.11 2.26
C GLU A 431 13.37 12.70 3.08
N THR A 432 13.58 12.29 4.32
CA THR A 432 12.49 12.15 5.27
C THR A 432 11.88 13.51 5.58
N PRO A 433 10.67 13.57 6.17
CA PRO A 433 10.12 14.80 6.72
C PRO A 433 11.02 15.53 7.72
N GLY A 434 12.00 14.84 8.33
CA GLY A 434 13.02 15.43 9.20
C GLY A 434 14.28 15.93 8.48
N GLY A 435 14.39 15.79 7.16
CA GLY A 435 15.55 16.22 6.36
C GLY A 435 16.70 15.22 6.27
N GLN A 436 16.54 14.01 6.81
CA GLN A 436 17.57 12.97 6.71
C GLN A 436 17.42 12.17 5.41
N ILE A 437 18.53 11.81 4.78
CA ILE A 437 18.52 10.69 3.82
C ILE A 437 18.52 9.40 4.63
N ARG A 438 17.49 8.59 4.43
CA ARG A 438 17.46 7.22 4.97
C ARG A 438 17.90 6.24 3.91
N HIS A 439 18.44 5.13 4.38
CA HIS A 439 19.08 4.07 3.60
C HIS A 439 20.35 4.55 2.92
N ASP A 440 21.49 3.93 3.26
CA ASP A 440 22.77 4.27 2.64
C ASP A 440 22.76 4.06 1.11
N LYS A 441 21.96 3.08 0.66
CA LYS A 441 21.71 2.78 -0.76
C LYS A 441 20.27 2.34 -0.95
N PHE A 442 19.45 3.20 -1.52
CA PHE A 442 18.08 2.84 -1.90
C PHE A 442 18.01 2.46 -3.38
N TRP A 443 18.02 1.16 -3.64
CA TRP A 443 17.99 0.62 -5.01
C TRP A 443 16.57 0.59 -5.53
N CYS A 444 16.36 1.11 -6.75
CA CYS A 444 15.08 1.10 -7.45
C CYS A 444 15.30 0.63 -8.90
N GLY A 445 14.47 -0.29 -9.37
CA GLY A 445 14.53 -0.83 -10.74
C GLY A 445 13.13 -1.14 -11.28
N GLY A 446 13.03 -1.30 -12.60
CA GLY A 446 11.80 -1.72 -13.30
C GLY A 446 12.01 -2.81 -14.33
N THR A 447 13.21 -3.40 -14.38
CA THR A 447 13.59 -4.47 -15.32
C THR A 447 13.73 -5.83 -14.61
N GLY A 448 13.13 -5.95 -13.41
CA GLY A 448 13.21 -7.17 -12.64
C GLY A 448 12.52 -8.34 -13.35
N THR A 449 13.05 -9.54 -13.12
CA THR A 449 12.51 -10.79 -13.67
C THR A 449 12.54 -11.88 -12.62
N GLY A 450 11.66 -12.87 -12.74
CA GLY A 450 11.67 -13.99 -11.83
C GLY A 450 10.45 -14.88 -11.94
N SER A 451 10.12 -15.54 -10.84
CA SER A 451 8.99 -16.47 -10.79
C SER A 451 8.20 -16.36 -9.50
N ILE A 452 6.91 -16.68 -9.62
CA ILE A 452 5.98 -16.81 -8.50
C ILE A 452 5.40 -18.22 -8.54
N LYS A 453 5.41 -18.95 -7.42
CA LYS A 453 4.64 -20.18 -7.27
C LYS A 453 3.47 -19.91 -6.34
N LEU A 454 2.26 -20.06 -6.86
CA LEU A 454 1.02 -19.82 -6.15
C LEU A 454 0.37 -21.14 -5.78
N TYR A 455 0.01 -21.30 -4.51
CA TYR A 455 -0.60 -22.50 -3.98
C TYR A 455 -1.88 -22.19 -3.22
N ARG A 456 -2.78 -23.18 -3.24
CA ARG A 456 -4.06 -23.21 -2.51
C ARG A 456 -4.11 -24.48 -1.67
N LYS A 457 -4.77 -24.43 -0.50
CA LYS A 457 -5.13 -25.63 0.24
C LYS A 457 -6.26 -26.37 -0.46
N SER A 458 -6.06 -27.65 -0.72
CA SER A 458 -7.10 -28.52 -1.25
C SER A 458 -7.97 -29.06 -0.12
N LEU A 459 -9.23 -28.63 -0.08
CA LEU A 459 -10.23 -29.14 0.87
C LEU A 459 -10.58 -30.62 0.62
N LYS A 460 -10.36 -31.10 -0.61
CA LYS A 460 -10.67 -32.48 -1.04
C LYS A 460 -9.54 -33.48 -0.80
N LYS A 461 -8.31 -33.01 -0.56
CA LYS A 461 -7.09 -33.85 -0.45
C LYS A 461 -6.41 -33.66 0.91
N ASP A 462 -7.15 -33.81 2.00
CA ASP A 462 -6.64 -33.73 3.38
C ASP A 462 -5.80 -32.47 3.66
N TRP A 463 -6.26 -31.30 3.21
CA TRP A 463 -5.56 -30.03 3.42
C TRP A 463 -4.12 -30.02 2.86
N LYS A 464 -3.84 -30.76 1.79
CA LYS A 464 -2.54 -30.66 1.09
C LYS A 464 -2.46 -29.38 0.25
N TRP A 465 -1.24 -28.90 0.05
CA TRP A 465 -0.99 -27.79 -0.86
C TRP A 465 -1.12 -28.27 -2.31
N GLU A 466 -1.90 -27.54 -3.08
CA GLU A 466 -2.09 -27.74 -4.51
C GLU A 466 -1.54 -26.52 -5.23
N LEU A 467 -0.72 -26.75 -6.26
CA LEU A 467 -0.19 -25.67 -7.09
C LEU A 467 -1.36 -25.11 -7.92
N VAL A 468 -1.60 -23.81 -7.78
CA VAL A 468 -2.54 -23.06 -8.63
C VAL A 468 -1.83 -22.73 -9.93
N ASP A 469 -0.63 -22.14 -9.84
CA ASP A 469 0.16 -21.76 -11.00
C ASP A 469 1.65 -21.62 -10.64
N GLU A 470 2.51 -21.80 -11.64
CA GLU A 470 3.88 -21.29 -11.63
C GLU A 470 3.97 -20.19 -12.68
N ILE A 471 4.27 -18.98 -12.24
CA ILE A 471 4.14 -17.76 -13.04
C ILE A 471 5.53 -17.20 -13.30
N GLU A 472 5.86 -16.89 -14.54
CA GLU A 472 6.99 -16.03 -14.89
C GLU A 472 6.57 -14.57 -14.78
N ALA A 473 7.40 -13.78 -14.12
CA ALA A 473 7.21 -12.34 -13.98
C ALA A 473 8.35 -11.60 -14.68
N ALA A 474 8.01 -10.64 -15.52
CA ALA A 474 8.93 -9.71 -16.16
C ALA A 474 8.53 -8.26 -15.84
N HIS A 475 9.34 -7.29 -16.27
CA HIS A 475 9.11 -5.86 -16.00
C HIS A 475 8.80 -5.55 -14.53
N VAL A 476 9.44 -6.31 -13.62
CA VAL A 476 9.13 -6.21 -12.20
C VAL A 476 9.77 -4.94 -11.66
N GLY A 477 8.91 -4.03 -11.18
CA GLY A 477 9.31 -2.93 -10.32
C GLY A 477 9.90 -3.50 -9.04
N CYS A 478 11.12 -3.10 -8.68
CA CYS A 478 11.85 -3.64 -7.54
C CYS A 478 12.52 -2.53 -6.73
N GLU A 479 12.25 -2.46 -5.43
CA GLU A 479 12.94 -1.54 -4.52
C GLU A 479 13.53 -2.26 -3.30
N TYR A 480 14.70 -1.80 -2.88
CA TYR A 480 15.34 -2.24 -1.64
C TYR A 480 16.16 -1.13 -0.98
N GLY A 481 15.87 -0.85 0.29
CA GLY A 481 16.70 -0.04 1.19
C GLY A 481 16.69 -0.63 2.60
N ASP A 482 17.80 -0.57 3.32
CA ASP A 482 17.94 -1.08 4.71
C ASP A 482 18.33 0.06 5.67
#